data_AF-V4Y7L1-F1
#
_entry.id   AF-V4Y7L1-F1
#
_cell.length_a   1.000
_cell.length_b   1.000
_cell.length_c   1.000
_cell.angle_alpha   90.00
_cell.angle_beta   90.00
_cell.angle_gamma   90.00
#
_symmetry.space_group_name_H-M   'P 1'
#
loop_
_entity.id
_entity.type
_entity.pdbx_description
1 polymer ?
#
loop_
_entity_poly.entity_id
_entity_poly.type
_entity_poly.pdbx_seq_one_letter_code
_entity_poly.pdbx_strand_id
1 'polypeptide(L)' 'MAKFTDEGEEMIEKTATATGSSAHVYVPKQWAGCTLKIIRVDDKDNNQE' A
#
# COMPACT_ATOMS: atom_id res chain seq x y z
N MET A 1 -3.94 15.22 9.58
CA MET A 1 -4.05 14.00 8.75
C MET A 1 -4.08 14.47 7.30
N ALA A 2 -2.93 14.41 6.63
CA ALA A 2 -2.77 14.97 5.29
C ALA A 2 -3.27 13.95 4.26
N LYS A 3 -4.28 14.33 3.49
CA LYS A 3 -4.81 13.58 2.35
C LYS A 3 -4.07 14.10 1.11
N PHE A 4 -3.03 13.38 0.67
CA PHE A 4 -2.34 13.70 -0.57
C PHE A 4 -3.10 13.08 -1.73
N THR A 5 -3.58 13.93 -2.64
CA THR A 5 -4.30 13.53 -3.86
C THR A 5 -3.32 13.76 -4.99
N ASP A 6 -2.63 12.70 -5.42
CA ASP A 6 -1.72 12.74 -6.56
C ASP A 6 -2.59 12.44 -7.80
N GLU A 7 -2.64 13.36 -8.76
CA GLU A 7 -3.38 13.21 -10.04
C GLU A 7 -4.90 12.91 -9.99
N GLY A 8 -5.56 13.12 -8.85
CA GLY A 8 -7.02 12.87 -8.70
C GLY A 8 -7.36 11.45 -8.25
N GLU A 9 -6.36 10.60 -8.00
CA GLU A 9 -6.54 9.29 -7.38
C GLU A 9 -6.27 9.37 -5.86
N GLU A 10 -7.10 8.68 -5.08
CA GLU A 10 -6.92 8.63 -3.62
C GLU A 10 -5.72 7.72 -3.27
N MET A 11 -4.62 8.31 -2.79
CA MET A 11 -3.43 7.57 -2.35
C MET A 11 -3.46 7.30 -0.84
N ILE A 12 -3.08 6.07 -0.45
CA ILE A 12 -2.85 5.72 0.95
C ILE A 12 -1.48 5.04 1.11
N GLU A 13 -0.75 5.44 2.14
CA GLU A 13 0.47 4.75 2.56
C GLU A 13 0.15 3.83 3.73
N LYS A 14 0.44 2.55 3.55
CA LYS A 14 0.20 1.51 4.57
C LYS A 14 1.30 0.47 4.52
N THR A 15 1.67 -0.05 5.69
CA THR A 15 2.62 -1.14 5.81
C THR A 15 1.98 -2.46 5.37
N ALA A 16 2.64 -3.16 4.45
CA ALA A 16 2.26 -4.51 4.08
C ALA A 16 2.59 -5.48 5.23
N THR A 17 1.64 -6.34 5.59
CA THR A 17 1.81 -7.33 6.66
C THR A 17 1.96 -8.71 6.05
N ALA A 18 2.95 -9.48 6.49
CA ALA A 18 3.17 -10.85 6.02
C ALA A 18 1.97 -11.74 6.38
N THR A 19 1.58 -12.61 5.45
CA THR A 19 0.53 -13.60 5.61
C THR A 19 0.92 -14.83 4.78
N GLY A 20 1.48 -15.84 5.45
CA GLY A 20 2.00 -17.03 4.78
C GLY A 20 3.13 -16.68 3.81
N SER A 21 2.92 -16.96 2.52
CA SER A 21 3.88 -16.68 1.44
C SER A 21 3.68 -15.33 0.76
N SER A 22 2.70 -14.52 1.19
CA SER A 22 2.39 -13.21 0.60
C SER A 22 2.42 -12.11 1.66
N ALA A 23 2.29 -10.86 1.23
CA ALA A 23 2.01 -9.73 2.10
C ALA A 23 0.71 -9.05 1.66
N HIS A 24 -0.09 -8.61 2.63
CA HIS A 24 -1.36 -7.94 2.38
C HIS A 24 -1.34 -6.49 2.89
N VAL A 25 -2.09 -5.63 2.21
CA VAL A 25 -2.37 -4.25 2.64
C VAL A 25 -3.88 -4.10 2.79
N TYR A 26 -4.33 -3.66 3.96
CA TYR A 26 -5.75 -3.40 4.20
C TYR A 26 -6.16 -2.01 3.69
N VAL A 27 -6.97 -1.98 2.65
CA VAL A 27 -7.55 -0.76 2.07
C VAL A 27 -8.92 -0.43 2.68
N PRO A 28 -9.42 0.81 2.57
CA PRO A 28 -10.79 1.16 2.96
C PRO A 28 -11.83 0.23 2.32
N LYS A 29 -12.83 -0.21 3.10
CA LYS A 29 -13.89 -1.12 2.62
C LYS A 29 -14.64 -0.57 1.40
N GLN A 30 -14.75 0.75 1.28
CA GLN A 30 -15.43 1.41 0.17
C GLN A 30 -14.71 1.22 -1.19
N TRP A 31 -13.45 0.78 -1.21
CA TRP A 31 -12.71 0.46 -2.43
C TRP A 31 -12.91 -0.99 -2.88
N ALA A 32 -13.76 -1.77 -2.20
CA ALA A 32 -14.08 -3.13 -2.63
C ALA A 32 -14.70 -3.11 -4.04
N GLY A 33 -14.11 -3.90 -4.95
CA GLY A 33 -14.52 -3.95 -6.36
C GLY A 33 -13.83 -2.94 -7.28
N CYS A 34 -13.02 -2.03 -6.74
CA CYS A 34 -12.18 -1.13 -7.54
C CYS A 34 -10.90 -1.84 -8.02
N THR A 35 -10.41 -1.46 -9.20
CA THR A 35 -9.05 -1.81 -9.64
C THR A 35 -8.06 -0.91 -8.92
N LEU A 36 -7.12 -1.49 -8.19
CA LEU A 36 -6.12 -0.75 -7.43
C LEU A 36 -4.73 -0.97 -8.01
N LYS A 37 -3.93 0.09 -8.08
CA LYS A 37 -2.50 0.02 -8.39
C LYS A 37 -1.71 0.20 -7.09
N ILE A 38 -0.78 -0.72 -6.81
CA ILE A 38 0.09 -0.65 -5.64
C ILE A 38 1.48 -0.26 -6.11
N ILE A 39 2.05 0.77 -5.47
CA ILE A 39 3.43 1.21 -5.70
C ILE A 39 4.19 0.97 -4.39
N ARG A 40 5.30 0.24 -4.46
CA ARG A 40 6.21 0.06 -3.33
C ARG A 40 7.03 1.34 -3.16
N VAL A 41 6.92 1.98 -2.00
CA VAL A 41 7.59 3.25 -1.70
C VAL A 41 8.79 3.09 -0.76
N ASP A 42 8.91 1.93 -0.10
CA ASP A 42 10.01 1.62 0.82
C ASP A 42 10.84 0.45 0.29
N ASP A 43 12.16 0.61 0.32
CA ASP A 43 13.09 -0.43 -0.07
C ASP A 43 13.58 -1.18 1.18
N LYS A 44 13.29 -2.48 1.22
CA LYS A 44 13.77 -3.43 2.25
C LYS A 44 15.00 -4.18 1.77
N ASP A 45 15.47 -3.91 0.55
CA ASP A 45 16.71 -4.44 0.00
C ASP A 45 17.88 -3.59 0.51
N ASN A 46 18.05 -3.50 1.83
CA ASN A 46 19.26 -2.98 2.44
C ASN A 46 19.47 -3.59 3.83
N ASN A 47 20.43 -4.51 3.85
CA ASN A 47 21.26 -4.93 4.97
C ASN A 47 20.62 -5.80 6.08
N GLN A 48 20.66 -7.12 5.88
CA GLN A 48 20.98 -8.05 6.96
C GLN A 48 22.47 -8.40 6.81
N GLU A 49 23.34 -7.61 7.47
CA GLU A 49 24.68 -8.04 7.89
C GLU A 49 24.57 -8.84 9.19
#